data_AF-A0A944RZ25-F1
#
_entry.id   AF-A0A944RZ25-F1
#
_cell.length_a   1.000
_cell.length_b   1.000
_cell.length_c   1.000
_cell.angle_alpha   90.00
_cell.angle_beta   90.00
_cell.angle_gamma   90.00
#
_symmetry.space_group_name_H-M   'P 1'
#
loop_
_entity.id
_entity.type
_entity.pdbx_description
1 polymer ?
#
loop_
_entity_poly.entity_id
_entity_poly.type
_entity_poly.pdbx_seq_one_letter_code
_entity_poly.pdbx_strand_id
1 'polypeptide(L)'
;MVRMWRLVSALEIDEAQAMKVFPAFSQHQRARDELVSRGQEMRVSLRQQLANKDDDEKLLAQMAQIRTVDGEITTLERDFEKRLSNVLTARQQARLMLFEDTFRTDLQGMVRRMRGMGERGPGTDGAARRRWGESR
;
A
#
# COMPACT_ATOMS: atom_id res chain seq x y z
N MET A 1 12.40 -5.52 1.62
CA MET A 1 13.09 -6.75 1.18
C MET A 1 12.25 -8.03 1.33
N VAL A 2 11.34 -8.16 2.31
CA VAL A 2 10.54 -9.40 2.56
C VAL A 2 9.58 -9.80 1.42
N ARG A 3 9.18 -8.86 0.55
CA ARG A 3 8.24 -9.11 -0.56
C ARG A 3 8.75 -10.09 -1.62
N MET A 4 10.02 -9.94 -1.99
CA MET A 4 10.58 -10.60 -3.19
C MET A 4 10.74 -12.10 -3.00
N TRP A 5 11.32 -12.52 -1.88
CA TRP A 5 11.49 -13.95 -1.56
C TRP A 5 10.14 -14.66 -1.39
N ARG A 6 9.14 -13.99 -0.79
CA ARG A 6 7.77 -14.53 -0.71
C ARG A 6 7.13 -14.71 -2.09
N LEU A 7 7.39 -13.79 -3.02
CA LEU A 7 6.88 -13.86 -4.39
C LEU A 7 7.50 -15.05 -5.14
N VAL A 8 8.83 -15.22 -5.08
CA VAL A 8 9.55 -16.34 -5.71
C VAL A 8 9.08 -17.69 -5.19
N SER A 9 8.96 -17.81 -3.86
CA SER A 9 8.47 -19.05 -3.24
C SER A 9 7.01 -19.32 -3.57
N ALA A 10 6.15 -18.29 -3.62
CA ALA A 10 4.74 -18.45 -3.97
C ALA A 10 4.53 -18.81 -5.44
N LEU A 11 5.41 -18.35 -6.33
CA LEU A 11 5.31 -18.57 -7.76
C LEU A 11 6.10 -19.79 -8.24
N GLU A 12 6.86 -20.47 -7.37
CA GLU A 12 7.69 -21.64 -7.73
C GLU A 12 8.56 -21.33 -8.97
N ILE A 13 9.19 -20.15 -8.97
CA ILE A 13 9.97 -19.65 -10.12
C ILE A 13 11.34 -20.34 -10.13
N ASP A 14 11.78 -20.86 -11.28
CA ASP A 14 13.13 -21.39 -11.43
C ASP A 14 14.18 -20.27 -11.57
N GLU A 15 15.47 -20.63 -11.51
CA GLU A 15 16.58 -19.67 -11.56
C GLU A 15 16.62 -18.87 -12.88
N ALA A 16 16.27 -19.50 -14.00
CA ALA A 16 16.26 -18.86 -15.32
C ALA A 16 15.13 -17.83 -15.46
N GLN A 17 13.96 -18.14 -14.92
CA GLN A 17 12.82 -17.22 -14.84
C GLN A 17 13.11 -16.10 -13.82
N ALA A 18 13.71 -16.41 -12.67
CA ALA A 18 14.05 -15.44 -11.63
C ALA A 18 14.96 -14.31 -12.14
N MET A 19 15.98 -14.66 -12.94
CA MET A 19 16.86 -13.68 -13.59
C MET A 19 16.12 -12.66 -14.49
N LYS A 20 14.95 -13.03 -15.02
CA LYS A 20 14.11 -12.15 -15.86
C LYS A 20 13.05 -11.40 -15.05
N VAL A 21 12.47 -12.08 -14.05
CA VAL A 21 11.41 -11.53 -13.20
C VAL A 21 11.96 -10.45 -12.26
N PHE A 22 13.18 -10.62 -11.72
CA PHE A 22 13.70 -9.69 -10.72
C PHE A 22 13.94 -8.27 -11.25
N PRO A 23 14.61 -8.07 -12.40
CA PRO A 23 14.78 -6.71 -12.93
C PRO A 23 13.43 -6.08 -13.26
N ALA A 24 12.49 -6.85 -13.83
CA ALA A 24 11.16 -6.36 -14.17
C ALA A 24 10.38 -5.93 -12.91
N PHE A 25 10.38 -6.74 -11.86
CA PHE A 25 9.72 -6.43 -10.60
C PHE A 25 10.35 -5.22 -9.91
N SER A 26 11.69 -5.13 -9.87
CA SER A 26 12.37 -3.99 -9.25
C SER A 26 12.09 -2.69 -9.98
N GLN A 27 12.06 -2.70 -11.32
CA GLN A 27 11.72 -1.50 -12.10
C GLN A 27 10.27 -1.09 -11.89
N HIS A 28 9.36 -2.06 -11.93
CA HIS A 28 7.94 -1.82 -11.67
C HIS A 28 7.71 -1.22 -10.29
N GLN A 29 8.32 -1.80 -9.23
CA GLN A 29 8.15 -1.32 -7.87
C GLN A 29 8.65 0.12 -7.70
N ARG A 30 9.81 0.47 -8.28
CA ARG A 30 10.33 1.85 -8.24
C ARG A 30 9.39 2.84 -8.93
N ALA A 31 9.00 2.55 -10.17
CA ALA A 31 8.08 3.40 -10.92
C ALA A 31 6.74 3.56 -10.20
N ARG A 32 6.24 2.49 -9.60
CA ARG A 32 5.00 2.51 -8.81
C ARG A 32 5.14 3.37 -7.56
N ASP A 33 6.25 3.25 -6.83
CA ASP A 33 6.48 4.01 -5.61
C ASP A 33 6.59 5.51 -5.90
N GLU A 34 7.24 5.90 -7.00
CA GLU A 34 7.30 7.28 -7.49
C GLU A 34 5.90 7.84 -7.79
N LEU A 35 5.09 7.10 -8.57
CA LEU A 35 3.71 7.52 -8.90
C LEU A 35 2.83 7.61 -7.65
N VAL A 36 2.95 6.65 -6.73
CA VAL A 36 2.19 6.67 -5.47
C VAL A 36 2.60 7.89 -4.62
N SER A 37 3.90 8.19 -4.50
CA SER A 37 4.37 9.36 -3.74
C SER A 37 3.82 10.66 -4.34
N ARG A 38 3.96 10.83 -5.66
CA ARG A 38 3.42 11.97 -6.39
C ARG A 38 1.92 12.12 -6.20
N GLY A 39 1.17 11.03 -6.30
CA GLY A 39 -0.27 11.01 -6.06
C GLY A 39 -0.65 11.34 -4.62
N GLN A 40 0.17 10.98 -3.62
CA GLN A 40 -0.07 11.36 -2.22
C GLN A 40 0.17 12.86 -2.00
N GLU A 41 1.27 13.40 -2.53
CA GLU A 41 1.59 14.84 -2.46
C GLU A 41 0.48 15.68 -3.10
N MET A 42 -0.02 15.29 -4.28
CA MET A 42 -1.13 15.97 -4.94
C MET A 42 -2.42 15.95 -4.10
N ARG A 43 -2.71 14.85 -3.40
CA ARG A 43 -3.86 14.74 -2.50
C ARG A 43 -3.68 15.56 -1.22
N VAL A 44 -2.47 15.71 -0.72
CA VAL A 44 -2.16 16.62 0.40
C VAL A 44 -2.42 18.06 -0.04
N SER A 45 -1.91 18.44 -1.21
CA SER A 45 -2.15 19.76 -1.81
C SER A 45 -3.65 20.03 -2.03
N LEU A 46 -4.41 19.07 -2.58
CA LEU A 46 -5.86 19.23 -2.76
C LEU A 46 -6.60 19.47 -1.43
N ARG A 47 -6.20 18.79 -0.34
CA ARG A 47 -6.77 19.03 1.00
C ARG A 47 -6.48 20.45 1.49
N GLN A 48 -5.29 20.98 1.19
CA GLN A 48 -4.92 22.36 1.54
C GLN A 48 -5.72 23.38 0.72
N GLN A 49 -5.90 23.14 -0.59
CA GLN A 49 -6.73 23.98 -1.46
C GLN A 49 -8.18 24.06 -0.95
N LEU A 50 -8.75 22.91 -0.55
CA LEU A 50 -10.07 22.85 0.08
C LEU A 50 -10.14 23.63 1.40
N ALA A 51 -9.11 23.51 2.25
CA ALA A 51 -9.05 24.24 3.51
C ALA A 51 -8.92 25.76 3.31
N ASN A 52 -8.20 26.19 2.28
CA ASN A 52 -7.99 27.58 1.91
C ASN A 52 -9.16 28.20 1.14
N LYS A 53 -10.17 27.39 0.76
CA LYS A 53 -11.31 27.79 -0.07
C LYS A 53 -10.87 28.36 -1.42
N ASP A 54 -9.89 27.71 -2.03
CA ASP A 54 -9.47 28.03 -3.39
C ASP A 54 -10.64 27.90 -4.38
N ASP A 55 -10.52 28.55 -5.54
CA ASP A 55 -11.54 28.50 -6.58
C ASP A 55 -11.76 27.09 -7.16
N ASP A 56 -12.97 26.86 -7.65
CA ASP A 56 -13.37 25.56 -8.22
C ASP A 56 -12.51 25.16 -9.43
N GLU A 57 -11.99 26.12 -10.19
CA GLU A 57 -11.13 25.86 -11.35
C GLU A 57 -9.81 25.20 -10.95
N LYS A 58 -9.13 25.71 -9.91
CA LYS A 58 -7.91 25.10 -9.36
C LYS A 58 -8.19 23.72 -8.77
N LEU A 59 -9.31 23.55 -8.07
CA LEU A 59 -9.70 22.25 -7.53
C LEU A 59 -9.91 21.23 -8.66
N LEU A 60 -10.62 21.61 -9.72
CA LEU A 60 -10.86 20.75 -10.89
C LEU A 60 -9.55 20.39 -11.60
N ALA A 61 -8.63 21.35 -11.77
CA ALA A 61 -7.32 21.10 -12.36
C ALA A 61 -6.50 20.11 -11.52
N GLN A 62 -6.45 20.28 -10.20
CA GLN A 62 -5.76 19.37 -9.29
C GLN A 62 -6.38 17.96 -9.31
N MET A 63 -7.71 17.88 -9.31
CA MET A 63 -8.42 16.60 -9.43
C MET A 63 -8.11 15.89 -10.75
N ALA A 64 -8.01 16.62 -11.86
CA ALA A 64 -7.63 16.05 -13.16
C ALA A 64 -6.21 15.47 -13.12
N GLN A 65 -5.25 16.17 -12.50
CA GLN A 65 -3.88 15.66 -12.35
C GLN A 65 -3.83 14.38 -11.51
N ILE A 66 -4.58 14.32 -10.41
CA ILE A 66 -4.66 13.11 -9.57
C ILE A 66 -5.22 11.94 -10.39
N ARG A 67 -6.28 12.15 -11.18
CA ARG A 67 -6.85 11.12 -12.05
C ARG A 67 -5.85 10.62 -13.09
N THR A 68 -5.03 11.51 -13.64
CA THR A 68 -3.95 11.12 -14.57
C THR A 68 -2.96 10.19 -13.89
N VAL A 69 -2.46 10.54 -12.70
CA VAL A 69 -1.53 9.67 -11.95
C VAL A 69 -2.16 8.32 -11.59
N ASP A 70 -3.44 8.30 -11.20
CA ASP A 70 -4.15 7.04 -10.93
C ASP A 70 -4.28 6.16 -12.19
N GLY A 71 -4.45 6.77 -13.37
CA GLY A 71 -4.43 6.10 -14.67
C GLY A 71 -3.03 5.58 -15.06
N GLU A 72 -1.98 6.34 -14.77
CA GLU A 72 -0.59 5.92 -14.97
C GLU A 72 -0.25 4.69 -14.12
N ILE A 73 -0.68 4.64 -12.87
CA ILE A 73 -0.51 3.47 -11.99
C ILE A 73 -1.22 2.25 -12.58
N THR A 74 -2.47 2.40 -13.02
CA THR A 74 -3.23 1.30 -13.61
C THR A 74 -2.57 0.78 -14.89
N THR A 75 -2.03 1.68 -15.71
CA THR A 75 -1.31 1.32 -16.94
C THR A 75 -0.01 0.59 -16.62
N LEU A 76 0.73 1.07 -15.62
CA LEU A 76 1.96 0.45 -15.14
C LEU A 76 1.73 -0.97 -14.61
N GLU A 77 0.63 -1.22 -13.90
CA GLU A 77 0.23 -2.55 -13.41
C GLU A 77 -0.08 -3.49 -14.59
N ARG A 78 -0.89 -3.06 -15.55
CA ARG A 78 -1.21 -3.84 -16.77
C ARG A 78 0.02 -4.18 -17.61
N ASP A 79 0.93 -3.23 -17.78
CA ASP A 79 2.14 -3.45 -18.56
C ASP A 79 3.11 -4.39 -17.85
N PHE A 80 3.13 -4.37 -16.52
CA PHE A 80 3.89 -5.32 -15.73
C PHE A 80 3.35 -6.74 -15.86
N GLU A 81 2.03 -6.92 -15.74
CA GLU A 81 1.36 -8.22 -15.97
C GLU A 81 1.66 -8.78 -17.35
N LYS A 82 1.55 -7.96 -18.41
CA LYS A 82 1.88 -8.35 -19.79
C LYS A 82 3.35 -8.75 -19.96
N ARG A 83 4.27 -8.08 -19.27
CA ARG A 83 5.70 -8.44 -19.32
C ARG A 83 5.93 -9.80 -18.65
N LEU A 84 5.28 -10.04 -17.52
CA LEU A 84 5.40 -11.30 -16.79
C LEU A 84 4.70 -12.46 -17.48
N SER A 85 3.62 -12.23 -18.25
CA SER A 85 2.91 -13.30 -18.95
C SER A 85 3.77 -14.00 -20.02
N ASN A 86 4.81 -13.32 -20.53
CA ASN A 86 5.79 -13.90 -21.46
C ASN A 86 6.85 -14.77 -20.76
N VAL A 87 6.94 -14.72 -19.43
CA VAL A 87 7.95 -15.42 -18.64
C VAL A 87 7.33 -16.49 -17.73
N LEU A 88 6.12 -16.23 -17.23
CA LEU A 88 5.40 -17.08 -16.29
C LEU A 88 4.36 -17.96 -17.00
N THR A 89 4.19 -19.18 -16.53
CA THR A 89 3.09 -20.06 -16.95
C THR A 89 1.73 -19.51 -16.48
N ALA A 90 0.63 -19.95 -17.09
CA ALA A 90 -0.73 -19.54 -16.67
C ALA A 90 -1.01 -19.82 -15.18
N ARG A 91 -0.50 -20.93 -14.62
CA ARG A 91 -0.63 -21.25 -13.19
C ARG A 91 0.13 -20.25 -12.31
N GLN A 92 1.33 -19.85 -12.73
CA GLN A 92 2.14 -18.85 -12.02
C GLN A 92 1.49 -17.46 -12.11
N GLN A 93 0.92 -17.09 -13.27
CA GLN A 93 0.17 -15.84 -13.42
C GLN A 93 -1.06 -15.79 -12.49
N ALA A 94 -1.82 -16.88 -12.39
CA ALA A 94 -2.95 -16.96 -11.47
C ALA A 94 -2.51 -16.84 -10.00
N ARG A 95 -1.39 -17.48 -9.61
CA ARG A 95 -0.82 -17.33 -8.26
C ARG A 95 -0.35 -15.91 -7.99
N LEU A 96 0.22 -15.21 -8.98
CA LEU A 96 0.62 -13.81 -8.85
C LEU A 96 -0.59 -12.92 -8.58
N MET A 97 -1.65 -13.08 -9.36
CA MET A 97 -2.90 -12.34 -9.20
C MET A 97 -3.48 -12.51 -7.78
N LEU A 98 -3.58 -13.75 -7.30
CA LEU A 98 -4.06 -14.04 -5.94
C LEU A 98 -3.10 -13.54 -4.84
N PHE A 99 -1.80 -13.55 -5.11
CA PHE A 99 -0.81 -13.01 -4.18
C PHE A 99 -0.96 -11.50 -4.01
N GLU A 100 -1.22 -10.74 -5.07
CA GLU A 100 -1.38 -9.29 -4.94
C GLU A 100 -2.59 -8.89 -4.09
N ASP A 101 -3.72 -9.57 -4.25
CA ASP A 101 -4.93 -9.37 -3.46
C ASP A 101 -4.73 -9.70 -1.97
N THR A 102 -4.15 -10.87 -1.70
CA THR A 102 -3.89 -11.34 -0.32
C THR A 102 -2.79 -10.53 0.36
N PHE A 103 -1.71 -10.22 -0.36
CA PHE A 103 -0.58 -9.49 0.19
C PHE A 103 -0.92 -8.04 0.53
N ARG A 104 -1.75 -7.37 -0.29
CA ARG A 104 -2.22 -6.00 0.00
C ARG A 104 -3.05 -5.98 1.28
N THR A 105 -3.91 -6.97 1.46
CA THR A 105 -4.75 -7.14 2.66
C THR A 105 -3.90 -7.45 3.90
N ASP A 106 -2.94 -8.37 3.78
CA ASP A 106 -2.03 -8.75 4.85
C ASP A 106 -1.15 -7.59 5.32
N LEU A 107 -0.60 -6.80 4.39
CA LEU A 107 0.18 -5.61 4.72
C LEU A 107 -0.65 -4.57 5.45
N GLN A 108 -1.87 -4.29 4.98
CA GLN A 108 -2.77 -3.36 5.67
C GLN A 108 -3.09 -3.84 7.09
N GLY A 109 -3.34 -5.14 7.26
CA GLY A 109 -3.52 -5.75 8.58
C GLY A 109 -2.29 -5.62 9.47
N MET A 110 -1.10 -5.88 8.93
CA MET A 110 0.17 -5.78 9.66
C MET A 110 0.51 -4.34 10.06
N VAL A 111 0.34 -3.37 9.16
CA VAL A 111 0.54 -1.94 9.45
C VAL A 111 -0.47 -1.44 10.48
N ARG A 112 -1.75 -1.87 10.41
CA ARG A 112 -2.75 -1.55 11.44
C ARG A 112 -2.38 -2.15 12.79
N ARG A 113 -1.88 -3.39 12.85
CA ARG A 113 -1.39 -4.01 14.09
C ARG A 113 -0.16 -3.29 14.66
N MET A 114 0.79 -2.91 13.81
CA MET A 114 1.97 -2.14 14.24
C MET A 114 1.61 -0.72 14.71
N ARG A 115 0.67 -0.03 14.06
CA ARG A 115 0.18 1.29 14.50
C ARG A 115 -0.69 1.21 15.76
N GLY A 116 -1.48 0.14 15.92
CA GLY A 116 -2.33 -0.09 17.10
C GLY A 116 -1.57 -0.50 18.37
N MET A 117 -0.27 -0.80 18.27
CA MET A 117 0.59 -1.06 19.43
C MET A 117 1.23 0.20 20.03
N GLY A 118 0.97 1.40 19.48
CA GLY A 118 1.50 2.67 20.00
C GLY A 118 0.63 3.40 21.03
N GLU A 119 -0.65 3.05 21.20
CA GLU A 119 -1.60 3.77 22.07
C GLU A 119 -2.46 2.83 22.94
N ARG A 120 -1.83 1.87 23.60
CA ARG A 120 -2.37 1.29 24.83
C ARG A 120 -1.30 1.34 25.90
N GLY A 121 -1.14 2.53 26.49
CA GLY A 121 -0.53 2.65 27.81
C GLY A 121 -1.31 1.74 28.78
N PRO A 122 -0.62 1.04 29.69
CA PRO A 122 -1.26 0.11 30.59
C PRO A 122 -2.33 0.85 31.40
N GLY A 123 -3.56 0.36 31.30
CA GLY A 123 -4.67 0.82 32.12
C GLY A 123 -4.26 0.74 33.59
N THR A 124 -4.35 1.87 34.28
CA THR A 124 -4.30 1.95 35.73
C THR A 124 -5.58 1.34 36.30
N ASP A 125 -5.74 0.02 36.16
CA ASP A 125 -6.68 -0.78 36.93
C ASP A 125 -5.98 -1.22 38.21
N GLY A 126 -6.01 -0.37 39.23
CA GLY A 126 -5.35 -0.72 40.49
C GLY A 126 -5.26 0.36 41.56
N ALA A 127 -6.16 1.34 41.61
CA ALA A 127 -6.13 2.33 42.71
C ALA A 127 -7.50 2.97 43.01
N ALA A 128 -8.53 2.18 43.29
CA ALA A 128 -9.76 2.69 43.91
C ALA A 128 -10.47 1.64 44.79
N ARG A 129 -9.69 0.88 45.58
CA ARG A 129 -10.20 0.23 46.79
C ARG A 129 -9.53 0.88 47.99
N ARG A 130 -10.03 2.05 48.39
CA ARG A 130 -9.98 2.57 49.76
C ARG A 130 -10.77 3.87 49.83
N ARG A 131 -11.56 4.00 50.90
CA ARG A 131 -12.23 5.22 51.40
C ARG A 131 -13.68 5.43 50.95
N TRP A 132 -14.57 4.64 51.55
CA TRP A 132 -15.82 5.17 52.10
C TRP A 132 -15.90 4.70 53.56
N GLY A 133 -15.41 5.56 54.44
CA GLY A 133 -15.78 5.59 55.86
C GLY A 133 -16.66 6.82 56.08
N GLU A 134 -17.50 6.73 57.09
CA GLU A 134 -18.31 7.77 57.74
C GLU A 134 -18.91 8.89 56.87
N SER A 135 -20.24 8.97 56.85
CA SER A 135 -20.93 10.15 57.40
C SER A 135 -22.43 9.93 57.55
N ARG A 136 -22.88 10.09 58.81
CA ARG A 136 -24.23 10.35 59.33
C ARG A 136 -25.17 9.17 59.54
#